data_AF-A0A942EYK9-F1
#
_entry.id   AF-A0A942EYK9-F1
#
_cell.length_a   1.000
_cell.length_b   1.000
_cell.length_c   1.000
_cell.angle_alpha   90.00
_cell.angle_beta   90.00
_cell.angle_gamma   90.00
#
_symmetry.space_group_name_H-M   'P 1'
#
loop_
_entity.id
_entity.type
_entity.pdbx_description
1 polymer ?
#
loop_
_entity_poly.entity_id
_entity_poly.type
_entity_poly.pdbx_seq_one_letter_code
_entity_poly.pdbx_strand_id
1 'polypeptide(L)'
;MVRTQVQLTKEQIEALKKLAGKKHVSVAELVRRGVDIVIRSEAEVSGEELRQRAISAAGKFRSGKPDLSTEHDEYLAEALDS
;
A
#
# COMPACT_ATOMS: atom_id res chain seq x y z
N MET A 1 -0.18 11.22 23.40
CA MET A 1 -0.41 9.75 23.41
C MET A 1 -1.18 9.39 24.67
N VAL A 2 -2.07 8.41 24.59
CA VAL A 2 -2.77 7.82 25.74
C VAL A 2 -2.00 6.56 26.16
N ARG A 3 -1.84 6.33 27.47
CA ARG A 3 -1.19 5.11 27.97
C ARG A 3 -2.19 3.96 27.95
N THR A 4 -1.89 2.93 27.20
CA THR A 4 -2.70 1.70 27.12
C THR A 4 -1.82 0.50 27.44
N GLN A 5 -2.31 -0.41 28.28
CA GLN A 5 -1.65 -1.68 28.55
C GLN A 5 -2.24 -2.75 27.62
N VAL A 6 -1.38 -3.39 26.84
CA VAL A 6 -1.74 -4.52 25.97
C VAL A 6 -0.83 -5.70 26.28
N GLN A 7 -1.36 -6.92 26.19
CA GLN A 7 -0.58 -8.14 26.36
C GLN A 7 -0.05 -8.61 25.00
N LEU A 8 1.21 -9.01 24.96
CA LEU A 8 1.86 -9.60 23.80
C LEU A 8 2.42 -10.96 24.21
N THR A 9 2.46 -11.91 23.28
CA THR A 9 3.13 -13.18 23.53
C THR A 9 4.65 -12.97 23.67
N LYS A 10 5.34 -13.96 24.24
CA LYS A 10 6.81 -13.93 24.39
C LYS A 10 7.48 -13.86 23.02
N GLU A 11 6.95 -14.57 22.04
CA GLU A 11 7.47 -14.62 20.68
C GLU A 11 7.32 -13.25 19.99
N GLN A 12 6.18 -12.59 20.18
CA GLN A 12 5.92 -11.26 19.62
C GLN A 12 6.88 -10.21 20.17
N ILE A 13 7.12 -10.20 21.49
CA ILE A 13 8.02 -9.21 22.09
C ILE A 13 9.48 -9.41 21.67
N GLU A 14 9.95 -10.66 21.55
CA GLU A 14 11.30 -10.94 21.09
C GLU A 14 11.50 -10.56 19.61
N ALA A 15 10.49 -10.83 18.76
CA ALA A 15 10.50 -10.39 17.37
C ALA A 15 10.55 -8.86 17.27
N LEU A 16 9.76 -8.14 18.07
CA LEU A 16 9.75 -6.67 18.10
C LEU A 16 11.09 -6.09 18.55
N LYS A 17 11.72 -6.66 19.59
CA LYS A 17 13.06 -6.21 20.05
C LYS A 17 14.11 -6.38 18.97
N LYS A 18 14.15 -7.53 18.30
CA LYS A 18 15.09 -7.80 17.21
C LYS A 18 14.90 -6.81 16.05
N LEU A 19 13.64 -6.56 15.68
CA LEU A 19 13.31 -5.63 14.61
C LEU A 19 13.64 -4.18 14.97
N ALA A 20 13.37 -3.78 16.21
CA ALA A 20 13.70 -2.46 16.76
C ALA A 20 15.21 -2.22 16.70
N GLY A 21 16.01 -3.18 17.14
CA GLY A 21 17.47 -3.13 17.06
C GLY A 21 17.98 -2.98 15.62
N LYS A 22 17.43 -3.77 14.68
CA LYS A 22 17.80 -3.69 13.26
C LYS A 22 17.44 -2.34 12.61
N LYS A 23 16.35 -1.70 13.06
CA LYS A 23 15.83 -0.45 12.49
C LYS A 23 16.26 0.80 13.27
N HIS A 24 17.02 0.65 14.35
CA HIS A 24 17.44 1.74 15.24
C HIS A 24 16.26 2.60 15.74
N VAL A 25 15.13 1.97 16.06
CA VAL A 25 13.94 2.63 16.61
C VAL A 25 13.50 1.95 17.90
N SER A 26 12.65 2.60 18.69
CA SER A 26 12.09 1.99 19.89
C SER A 26 11.04 0.93 19.57
N VAL A 27 10.87 -0.07 20.45
CA VAL A 27 9.77 -1.05 20.35
C VAL A 27 8.41 -0.36 20.34
N ALA A 28 8.24 0.68 21.17
CA ALA A 28 7.01 1.46 21.23
C ALA A 28 6.68 2.13 19.89
N GLU A 29 7.69 2.58 19.14
CA GLU A 29 7.49 3.15 17.81
C GLU A 29 7.07 2.10 16.78
N LEU A 30 7.66 0.90 16.81
CA LEU A 30 7.22 -0.19 15.95
C LEU A 30 5.78 -0.60 16.23
N VAL A 31 5.39 -0.68 17.51
CA VAL A 31 4.01 -1.00 17.89
C VAL A 31 3.05 0.05 17.33
N ARG A 32 3.37 1.35 17.47
CA ARG A 32 2.53 2.42 16.91
C ARG A 32 2.41 2.35 15.40
N ARG A 33 3.53 2.17 14.68
CA ARG A 33 3.52 2.02 13.22
C ARG A 33 2.67 0.81 12.80
N GLY A 34 2.75 -0.31 13.52
CA GLY A 34 1.94 -1.49 13.28
C GLY A 34 0.45 -1.21 13.49
N VAL A 35 0.08 -0.54 14.59
CA VAL A 35 -1.29 -0.11 14.87
C VAL A 35 -1.81 0.81 13.77
N ASP A 36 -1.02 1.80 13.34
CA ASP A 36 -1.39 2.71 12.24
C ASP A 36 -1.64 1.96 10.93
N ILE A 37 -0.82 0.94 10.62
CA ILE A 37 -0.99 0.11 9.42
C ILE A 37 -2.31 -0.65 9.49
N VAL A 38 -2.61 -1.29 10.63
CA VAL A 38 -3.86 -2.05 10.81
C VAL A 38 -5.07 -1.14 10.72
N ILE A 39 -5.04 0.03 11.38
CA ILE A 39 -6.13 1.00 11.30
C ILE A 39 -6.32 1.49 9.86
N ARG A 40 -5.24 1.73 9.12
CA ARG A 40 -5.32 2.16 7.72
C ARG A 40 -5.75 1.05 6.76
N SER A 41 -5.49 -0.22 7.08
CA SER A 41 -5.95 -1.34 6.27
C SER A 41 -7.42 -1.67 6.51
N GLU A 42 -7.91 -1.46 7.72
CA GLU A 42 -9.32 -1.66 8.12
C GLU A 42 -10.20 -0.43 7.85
N ALA A 43 -9.60 0.76 7.81
CA ALA A 43 -10.22 1.89 7.16
C ALA A 43 -10.28 1.53 5.68
N GLU A 44 -11.43 0.98 5.24
CA GLU A 44 -11.80 0.88 3.83
C GLU A 44 -11.20 2.08 3.13
N VAL A 45 -10.35 1.85 2.13
CA VAL A 45 -9.79 2.92 1.29
C VAL A 45 -10.95 3.83 1.01
N SER A 46 -10.97 5.00 1.67
CA SER A 46 -12.18 5.82 1.65
C SER A 46 -12.53 5.99 0.18
N GLY A 47 -13.79 5.81 -0.21
CA GLY A 47 -14.14 5.86 -1.64
C GLY A 47 -13.56 7.10 -2.33
N GLU A 48 -13.37 8.17 -1.57
CA GLU A 48 -12.61 9.38 -1.89
C GLU A 48 -11.13 9.13 -2.26
N GLU A 49 -10.35 8.42 -1.45
CA GLU A 49 -8.93 8.14 -1.73
C GLU A 49 -8.76 7.19 -2.94
N LEU A 50 -9.66 6.21 -3.11
CA LEU A 50 -9.66 5.35 -4.29
C LEU A 50 -10.00 6.15 -5.56
N ARG A 51 -11.01 7.03 -5.47
CA ARG A 51 -11.41 7.93 -6.55
C ARG A 51 -10.30 8.92 -6.89
N GLN A 52 -9.62 9.47 -5.89
CA GLN A 52 -8.52 10.42 -6.10
C GLN A 52 -7.31 9.75 -6.75
N ARG A 53 -7.00 8.51 -6.36
CA ARG A 53 -5.97 7.71 -7.04
C ARG A 53 -6.35 7.42 -8.49
N ALA A 54 -7.60 7.00 -8.75
CA ALA A 54 -8.09 6.75 -10.10
C ALA A 54 -8.05 8.01 -10.97
N ILE A 55 -8.49 9.17 -10.45
CA ILE A 55 -8.42 10.47 -11.13
C ILE A 55 -6.96 10.85 -11.41
N SER A 56 -6.05 10.65 -10.45
CA SER A 56 -4.62 10.97 -10.63
C SER A 56 -3.91 10.08 -11.67
N ALA A 57 -4.40 8.85 -11.86
CA ALA A 57 -3.89 7.92 -12.86
C ALA A 57 -4.51 8.17 -14.25
N ALA A 58 -5.79 8.57 -14.29
CA ALA A 58 -6.50 8.91 -15.53
C ALA A 58 -5.85 10.12 -16.21
N GLY A 59 -5.46 9.93 -17.48
CA GLY A 59 -4.82 10.99 -18.30
C GLY A 59 -3.32 11.20 -18.07
N LYS A 60 -2.69 10.48 -17.12
CA LYS A 60 -1.24 10.51 -16.90
C LYS A 60 -0.45 9.88 -18.03
N PHE A 61 -1.06 8.94 -18.76
CA PHE A 61 -0.45 8.22 -19.87
C PHE A 61 -1.24 8.51 -21.14
N ARG A 62 -0.52 8.81 -22.22
CA ARG A 62 -1.08 8.97 -23.57
C ARG A 62 -0.39 7.97 -24.47
N SER A 63 -1.17 7.09 -25.08
CA SER A 63 -0.68 6.12 -26.07
C SER A 63 -0.41 6.74 -27.44
N GLY A 64 -0.93 7.95 -27.70
CA GLY A 64 -0.90 8.57 -29.02
C GLY A 64 -1.86 7.93 -30.04
N LYS A 65 -2.52 6.83 -29.67
CA LYS A 65 -3.47 6.07 -30.49
C LYS A 65 -4.90 6.31 -29.97
N PRO A 66 -5.79 6.94 -30.74
CA PRO A 66 -7.12 7.38 -30.27
C PRO A 66 -8.10 6.23 -30.02
N ASP A 67 -7.84 5.07 -30.60
CA ASP A 67 -8.67 3.86 -30.58
C ASP A 67 -8.05 2.71 -29.75
N LEU A 68 -6.90 2.94 -29.10
CA LEU A 68 -6.19 1.90 -28.33
C LEU A 68 -7.06 1.24 -27.26
N SER A 69 -7.99 1.98 -26.65
CA SER A 69 -8.91 1.38 -25.66
C SER A 69 -9.88 0.38 -26.27
N THR A 70 -10.25 0.58 -27.54
CA THR A 70 -11.22 -0.25 -28.26
C THR A 70 -10.53 -1.42 -28.93
N GLU A 71 -9.41 -1.16 -29.63
CA GLU A 71 -8.68 -2.16 -30.44
C GLU A 71 -7.45 -2.73 -29.71
N HIS A 72 -7.49 -2.81 -28.38
CA HIS A 72 -6.34 -3.20 -27.55
C HIS A 72 -5.77 -4.58 -27.92
N ASP A 73 -6.63 -5.52 -28.31
CA ASP A 73 -6.22 -6.87 -28.72
C ASP A 73 -5.46 -6.87 -30.06
N GLU A 74 -5.87 -6.04 -31.02
CA GLU A 74 -5.18 -5.89 -32.32
C GLU A 74 -3.78 -5.30 -32.14
N TYR A 75 -3.68 -4.26 -31.32
CA TYR A 75 -2.38 -3.66 -30.99
C TYR A 75 -1.47 -4.59 -30.17
N LEU A 76 -2.04 -5.47 -29.36
CA LEU A 76 -1.27 -6.48 -28.63
C LEU A 76 -0.73 -7.55 -29.59
N ALA A 77 -1.54 -8.01 -30.55
CA ALA A 77 -1.12 -8.96 -31.57
C ALA A 77 0.01 -8.39 -32.45
N GLU A 78 -0.16 -7.14 -32.94
CA GLU A 78 0.87 -6.43 -33.72
C GLU A 78 2.23 -6.36 -33.00
N ALA A 79 2.21 -6.10 -31.69
CA ALA A 79 3.43 -5.97 -30.88
C ALA A 79 4.12 -7.32 -30.57
N LEU A 80 3.38 -8.43 -30.62
CA LEU A 80 3.90 -9.77 -30.34
C LEU A 80 4.38 -10.51 -31.60
N ASP A 81 3.91 -10.10 -32.77
CA ASP A 81 4.32 -10.64 -34.07
C ASP A 81 5.58 -9.95 -34.66
N SER A 82 6.24 -9.06 -33.90
CA SER A 82 7.49 -8.36 -34.23
C SER A 82 8.72 -9.00 -33.59
#